data_AF-D9PKS5-F1
#
_entry.id   AF-D9PKS5-F1
#
_cell.length_a   1.000
_cell.length_b   1.000
_cell.length_c   1.000
_cell.angle_alpha   90.00
_cell.angle_beta   90.00
_cell.angle_gamma   90.00
#
_symmetry.space_group_name_H-M   'P 1'
#
loop_
_entity.id
_entity.type
_entity.pdbx_description
1 polymer ?
#
loop_
_entity_poly.entity_id
_entity_poly.type
_entity_poly.pdbx_seq_one_letter_code
_entity_poly.pdbx_strand_id
1 'polypeptide(L)'
;MIVFPHADDEAMISGGFISKLSGMGTDVYWVILTKGEKGNPNGIVDENLKEIRVKEAEKAGKIYKIHNLIQKNYPDGGLESFKMELRKDISGLIKIINPELIITYDISGLYGHPDHVVASNIVTDIVRKNPKIKLWYVSYPKRILNLITLPEKMTKDKNYIQKRTYPSMKILIGINGIINKIRAVYAYKSQKASFQEGLPYKFIPLWFYITLIPYEYFYEKN
;
A
#
# COMPACT_ATOMS: atom_id res chain seq x y z
N MET A 1 -4.14 -0.95 -11.93
CA MET A 1 -3.50 0.22 -11.27
C MET A 1 -3.54 0.03 -9.76
N ILE A 2 -2.48 0.39 -9.05
CA ILE A 2 -2.36 0.30 -7.59
C ILE A 2 -2.12 1.72 -7.09
N VAL A 3 -2.89 2.16 -6.10
CA VAL A 3 -2.80 3.53 -5.57
C VAL A 3 -2.58 3.46 -4.07
N PHE A 4 -1.39 3.89 -3.63
CA PHE A 4 -1.03 3.97 -2.22
C PHE A 4 -0.45 5.35 -1.88
N PRO A 5 -0.70 5.86 -0.65
CA PRO A 5 -0.09 7.11 -0.23
C PRO A 5 1.43 7.06 -0.16
N HIS A 6 2.01 5.99 0.38
CA HIS A 6 3.42 5.90 0.72
C HIS A 6 4.11 4.73 0.02
N ALA A 7 5.43 4.83 -0.09
CA ALA A 7 6.27 3.80 -0.67
C ALA A 7 6.68 2.79 0.40
N ASP A 8 6.09 1.59 0.40
CA ASP A 8 6.19 0.51 1.41
C ASP A 8 4.81 -0.08 1.75
N ASP A 9 3.76 0.71 1.57
CA ASP A 9 2.36 0.33 1.79
C ASP A 9 2.01 -1.02 1.13
N GLU A 10 2.55 -1.27 -0.05
CA GLU A 10 2.32 -2.50 -0.80
C GLU A 10 3.12 -3.69 -0.23
N ALA A 11 4.29 -3.43 0.35
CA ALA A 11 5.35 -4.41 0.54
C ALA A 11 4.93 -5.59 1.41
N MET A 12 4.19 -5.33 2.49
CA MET A 12 3.74 -6.38 3.41
C MET A 12 2.37 -6.97 3.05
N ILE A 13 1.51 -6.25 2.32
CA ILE A 13 0.10 -6.63 2.16
C ILE A 13 -0.26 -7.12 0.75
N SER A 14 0.39 -6.62 -0.30
CA SER A 14 0.04 -6.89 -1.70
C SER A 14 1.22 -7.09 -2.65
N GLY A 15 2.47 -6.92 -2.19
CA GLY A 15 3.67 -7.00 -3.03
C GLY A 15 3.85 -8.34 -3.76
N GLY A 16 3.41 -9.45 -3.16
CA GLY A 16 3.48 -10.78 -3.78
C GLY A 16 2.54 -10.90 -4.98
N PHE A 17 1.31 -10.42 -4.83
CA PHE A 17 0.29 -10.41 -5.88
C PHE A 17 0.65 -9.42 -7.00
N ILE A 18 1.14 -8.24 -6.63
CA ILE A 18 1.63 -7.23 -7.59
C ILE A 18 2.75 -7.82 -8.45
N SER A 19 3.73 -8.48 -7.83
CA SER A 19 4.81 -9.16 -8.54
C SER A 19 4.30 -10.29 -9.44
N LYS A 20 3.29 -11.04 -8.98
CA LYS A 20 2.67 -12.11 -9.76
C LYS A 20 1.99 -11.57 -11.02
N LEU A 21 1.18 -10.51 -10.89
CA LEU A 21 0.50 -9.87 -12.02
C LEU A 21 1.51 -9.36 -13.06
N SER A 22 2.48 -8.57 -12.62
CA SER A 22 3.51 -8.04 -13.51
C SER A 22 4.33 -9.15 -14.16
N GLY A 23 4.66 -10.21 -13.41
CA GLY A 23 5.36 -11.39 -13.94
C GLY A 23 4.56 -12.19 -14.98
N MET A 24 3.24 -12.04 -15.02
CA MET A 24 2.36 -12.63 -16.03
C MET A 24 2.18 -11.72 -17.26
N GLY A 25 2.86 -10.57 -17.32
CA GLY A 25 2.75 -9.61 -18.42
C GLY A 25 1.55 -8.65 -18.28
N THR A 26 0.86 -8.63 -17.14
CA THR A 26 -0.17 -7.62 -16.88
C THR A 26 0.47 -6.24 -16.78
N ASP A 27 -0.13 -5.24 -17.43
CA ASP A 27 0.32 -3.85 -17.33
C ASP A 27 -0.05 -3.26 -15.97
N VAL A 28 0.93 -3.18 -15.07
CA VAL A 28 0.76 -2.73 -13.69
C VAL A 28 1.29 -1.31 -13.55
N TYR A 29 0.38 -0.37 -13.32
CA TYR A 29 0.70 1.00 -12.89
C TYR A 29 0.68 1.09 -11.38
N TRP A 30 1.78 1.50 -10.77
CA TRP A 30 1.88 1.73 -9.33
C TRP A 30 2.03 3.23 -9.06
N VAL A 31 1.03 3.78 -8.38
CA VAL A 31 0.90 5.20 -8.09
C VAL A 31 1.15 5.42 -6.60
N ILE A 32 2.18 6.20 -6.29
CA ILE A 32 2.55 6.61 -4.93
C ILE A 32 2.27 8.11 -4.80
N LEU A 33 1.53 8.54 -3.78
CA LEU A 33 1.07 9.92 -3.68
C LEU A 33 2.10 10.85 -3.03
N THR A 34 2.94 10.31 -2.14
CA THR A 34 3.93 11.08 -1.38
C THR A 34 5.35 10.55 -1.63
N LYS A 35 6.34 11.23 -1.02
CA LYS A 35 7.73 10.74 -1.00
C LYS A 35 8.16 10.21 0.37
N GLY A 36 7.25 10.15 1.34
CA GLY A 36 7.46 9.50 2.62
C GLY A 36 8.48 10.21 3.54
N GLU A 37 8.64 11.53 3.39
CA GLU A 37 9.63 12.33 4.11
C GLU A 37 9.40 12.40 5.63
N LYS A 38 8.26 11.92 6.15
CA LYS A 38 8.01 11.77 7.60
C LYS A 38 8.08 10.32 8.08
N GLY A 39 8.51 9.38 7.24
CA GLY A 39 8.67 7.95 7.57
C GLY A 39 9.84 7.63 8.50
N ASN A 40 10.10 8.48 9.50
CA ASN A 40 11.09 8.27 10.55
C ASN A 40 10.39 8.17 11.92
N PRO A 41 11.08 7.66 12.97
CA PRO A 41 10.46 7.46 14.29
C PRO A 41 9.83 8.71 14.90
N ASN A 42 10.32 9.91 14.54
CA ASN A 42 9.85 11.19 15.06
C ASN A 42 8.67 11.76 14.27
N GLY A 43 8.38 11.24 13.06
CA GLY A 43 7.34 11.77 12.19
C GLY A 43 7.61 13.20 11.69
N ILE A 44 8.88 13.62 11.64
CA ILE A 44 9.30 14.97 11.23
C ILE A 44 9.79 14.92 9.79
N VAL A 45 9.65 16.03 9.05
CA VAL A 45 10.14 16.12 7.67
C VAL A 45 11.67 15.94 7.62
N ASP A 46 12.12 15.01 6.79
CA ASP A 46 13.52 14.77 6.45
C ASP A 46 13.66 14.69 4.92
N GLU A 47 14.27 15.72 4.32
CA GLU A 47 14.49 15.78 2.87
C GLU A 47 15.50 14.73 2.38
N ASN A 48 16.43 14.27 3.22
CA ASN A 48 17.32 13.17 2.83
C ASN A 48 16.53 11.85 2.76
N LEU A 49 15.61 11.64 3.71
CA LEU A 49 14.75 10.45 3.73
C LEU A 49 13.87 10.38 2.48
N LYS A 50 13.39 11.52 2.00
CA LYS A 50 12.62 11.65 0.75
C LYS A 50 13.36 11.03 -0.44
N GLU A 51 14.62 11.41 -0.66
CA GLU A 51 15.43 10.86 -1.76
C GLU A 51 15.73 9.37 -1.57
N ILE A 52 15.99 8.96 -0.32
CA ILE A 52 16.21 7.56 0.02
C ILE A 52 14.98 6.73 -0.35
N ARG A 53 13.78 7.14 0.08
CA ARG A 53 12.54 6.39 -0.15
C ARG A 53 12.14 6.34 -1.61
N VAL A 54 12.43 7.38 -2.41
CA VAL A 54 12.26 7.34 -3.87
C VAL A 54 13.13 6.22 -4.47
N LYS A 55 14.42 6.15 -4.11
CA LYS A 55 15.34 5.11 -4.59
C LYS A 55 14.93 3.71 -4.12
N GLU A 56 14.40 3.60 -2.90
CA GLU A 56 13.88 2.33 -2.38
C GLU A 56 12.63 1.88 -3.14
N ALA A 57 11.70 2.79 -3.44
CA ALA A 57 10.52 2.52 -4.26
C ALA A 57 10.89 2.07 -5.67
N GLU A 58 11.84 2.75 -6.33
CA GLU A 58 12.35 2.34 -7.64
C GLU A 58 12.95 0.93 -7.62
N LYS A 59 13.69 0.61 -6.55
CA LYS A 59 14.27 -0.73 -6.36
C LYS A 59 13.19 -1.79 -6.14
N ALA A 60 12.17 -1.49 -5.33
CA ALA A 60 11.01 -2.37 -5.14
C ALA A 60 10.24 -2.58 -6.45
N GLY A 61 10.01 -1.51 -7.22
CA GLY A 61 9.40 -1.58 -8.55
C GLY A 61 10.15 -2.52 -9.51
N LYS A 62 11.49 -2.44 -9.55
CA LYS A 62 12.33 -3.36 -10.34
C LYS A 62 12.18 -4.82 -9.89
N ILE A 63 12.10 -5.08 -8.58
CA ILE A 63 11.89 -6.42 -8.03
C ILE A 63 10.52 -6.98 -8.44
N TYR A 64 9.49 -6.14 -8.41
CA TYR A 64 8.14 -6.50 -8.84
C TYR A 64 8.00 -6.58 -10.36
N LYS A 65 9.00 -6.13 -11.14
CA LYS A 65 9.00 -5.98 -12.60
C LYS A 65 8.00 -4.93 -13.12
N ILE A 66 7.68 -3.95 -12.28
CA ILE A 66 6.82 -2.83 -12.65
C ILE A 66 7.62 -1.84 -13.49
N HIS A 67 7.13 -1.56 -14.70
CA HIS A 67 7.71 -0.54 -15.59
C HIS A 67 7.03 0.83 -15.43
N ASN A 68 5.82 0.86 -14.88
CA ASN A 68 4.98 2.05 -14.76
C ASN A 68 4.84 2.51 -13.31
N LEU A 69 5.93 3.00 -12.72
CA LEU A 69 5.94 3.65 -11.40
C LEU A 69 5.69 5.16 -11.57
N ILE A 70 4.61 5.65 -10.94
CA ILE A 70 4.25 7.08 -10.91
C ILE A 70 4.30 7.54 -9.47
N GLN A 71 5.31 8.30 -9.09
CA GLN A 71 5.42 8.90 -7.76
C GLN A 71 5.12 10.39 -7.82
N LYS A 72 4.13 10.82 -7.04
CA LYS A 72 3.76 12.23 -6.84
C LYS A 72 4.57 12.83 -5.68
N ASN A 73 4.39 14.13 -5.44
CA ASN A 73 5.16 14.90 -4.47
C ASN A 73 4.24 15.64 -3.48
N TYR A 74 3.11 15.02 -3.11
CA TYR A 74 2.28 15.57 -2.05
C TYR A 74 2.96 15.38 -0.69
N PRO A 75 2.71 16.27 0.28
CA PRO A 75 3.33 16.17 1.60
C PRO A 75 2.85 14.93 2.36
N ASP A 76 3.79 14.19 2.92
CA ASP A 76 3.55 13.07 3.83
C ASP A 76 2.78 13.54 5.09
N GLY A 77 1.66 12.88 5.39
CA GLY A 77 0.70 13.25 6.43
C GLY A 77 -0.19 14.45 6.08
N GLY A 78 -0.08 14.97 4.86
CA GLY A 78 -0.70 16.23 4.42
C GLY A 78 -1.75 16.09 3.31
N LEU A 79 -2.12 14.87 2.89
CA LEU A 79 -3.02 14.69 1.73
C LEU A 79 -4.40 15.35 1.91
N GLU A 80 -4.87 15.48 3.15
CA GLU A 80 -6.13 16.13 3.51
C GLU A 80 -6.23 17.56 2.96
N SER A 81 -5.13 18.32 2.98
CA SER A 81 -5.08 19.71 2.50
C SER A 81 -5.12 19.85 0.98
N PHE A 82 -4.94 18.75 0.23
CA PHE A 82 -4.83 18.74 -1.22
C PHE A 82 -5.90 17.85 -1.88
N LYS A 83 -7.04 17.64 -1.22
CA LYS A 83 -8.09 16.72 -1.69
C LYS A 83 -8.56 16.99 -3.13
N MET A 84 -8.70 18.25 -3.51
CA MET A 84 -9.21 18.63 -4.83
C MET A 84 -8.18 18.32 -5.92
N GLU A 85 -6.92 18.69 -5.68
CA GLU A 85 -5.77 18.42 -6.55
C GLU A 85 -5.56 16.92 -6.69
N LEU A 86 -5.55 16.20 -5.56
CA LEU A 86 -5.38 14.75 -5.53
C LEU A 86 -6.48 14.03 -6.31
N ARG A 87 -7.74 14.49 -6.17
CA ARG A 87 -8.86 13.97 -6.95
C ARG A 87 -8.68 14.22 -8.45
N LYS A 88 -8.23 15.42 -8.84
CA LYS A 88 -7.98 15.77 -10.24
C LYS A 88 -6.86 14.90 -10.82
N ASP A 89 -5.77 14.73 -10.09
CA ASP A 89 -4.62 13.92 -10.49
C ASP A 89 -4.98 12.44 -10.65
N ILE A 90 -5.64 11.85 -9.65
CA ILE A 90 -6.08 10.44 -9.70
C ILE A 90 -7.10 10.24 -10.84
N SER A 91 -8.05 11.16 -11.01
CA SER A 91 -9.02 11.08 -12.12
C SER A 91 -8.34 11.16 -13.49
N GLY A 92 -7.34 12.04 -13.63
CA GLY A 92 -6.54 12.18 -14.84
C GLY A 92 -5.75 10.90 -15.15
N LEU A 93 -5.11 10.31 -14.14
CA LEU A 93 -4.42 9.03 -14.28
C LEU A 93 -5.38 7.90 -14.68
N ILE A 94 -6.54 7.79 -14.03
CA ILE A 94 -7.55 6.78 -14.39
C ILE A 94 -8.01 6.96 -15.84
N LYS A 95 -8.21 8.20 -16.30
CA LYS A 95 -8.61 8.48 -17.68
C LYS A 95 -7.54 8.08 -18.71
N ILE A 96 -6.26 8.31 -18.39
CA ILE A 96 -5.13 7.99 -19.28
C ILE A 96 -4.86 6.49 -19.29
N ILE A 97 -4.82 5.88 -18.11
CA ILE A 97 -4.45 4.46 -17.92
C ILE A 97 -5.61 3.53 -18.29
N ASN A 98 -6.85 3.99 -18.12
CA ASN A 98 -8.08 3.19 -18.30
C ASN A 98 -8.02 1.81 -17.60
N PRO A 99 -7.76 1.74 -16.28
CA PRO A 99 -7.51 0.49 -15.59
C PRO A 99 -8.77 -0.36 -15.44
N GLU A 100 -8.65 -1.68 -15.63
CA GLU A 100 -9.73 -2.65 -15.34
C GLU A 100 -9.89 -2.91 -13.84
N LEU A 101 -8.81 -2.77 -13.08
CA LEU A 101 -8.74 -2.99 -11.64
C LEU A 101 -7.93 -1.88 -10.97
N ILE A 102 -8.48 -1.36 -9.87
CA ILE A 102 -7.76 -0.49 -8.93
C ILE A 102 -7.63 -1.18 -7.57
N ILE A 103 -6.42 -1.20 -7.03
CA ILE A 103 -6.12 -1.69 -5.69
C ILE A 103 -5.70 -0.52 -4.81
N THR A 104 -6.31 -0.38 -3.63
CA THR A 104 -5.96 0.63 -2.62
C THR A 104 -6.36 0.17 -1.22
N TYR A 105 -6.25 1.04 -0.21
CA TYR A 105 -6.77 0.75 1.14
C TYR A 105 -8.30 0.83 1.18
N ASP A 106 -8.90 0.22 2.19
CA ASP A 106 -10.31 0.42 2.49
C ASP A 106 -10.60 1.81 3.09
N ILE A 107 -11.88 2.16 3.28
CA ILE A 107 -12.28 3.47 3.79
C ILE A 107 -11.77 3.77 5.21
N SER A 108 -11.35 2.75 5.95
CA SER A 108 -10.68 2.90 7.26
C SER A 108 -9.18 3.21 7.14
N GLY A 109 -8.61 3.12 5.95
CA GLY A 109 -7.16 3.24 5.72
C GLY A 109 -6.36 2.09 6.33
N LEU A 110 -6.97 0.91 6.51
CA LEU A 110 -6.53 -0.24 7.30
C LEU A 110 -6.35 0.03 8.80
N TYR A 111 -5.66 1.09 9.20
CA TYR A 111 -5.38 1.43 10.61
C TYR A 111 -5.65 2.90 10.96
N GLY A 112 -6.40 3.61 10.11
CA GLY A 112 -6.84 4.98 10.39
C GLY A 112 -5.83 6.08 10.04
N HIS A 113 -4.74 5.76 9.33
CA HIS A 113 -3.81 6.80 8.85
C HIS A 113 -4.55 7.81 7.95
N PRO A 114 -4.49 9.12 8.25
CA PRO A 114 -5.24 10.14 7.51
C PRO A 114 -5.01 10.08 5.99
N ASP A 115 -3.77 9.95 5.54
CA ASP A 115 -3.47 9.85 4.11
C ASP A 115 -4.08 8.61 3.44
N HIS A 116 -4.10 7.46 4.15
CA HIS A 116 -4.71 6.23 3.62
C HIS A 116 -6.21 6.41 3.46
N VAL A 117 -6.85 7.01 4.47
CA VAL A 117 -8.28 7.33 4.45
C VAL A 117 -8.59 8.31 3.33
N VAL A 118 -7.82 9.39 3.15
CA VAL A 118 -8.04 10.38 2.09
C VAL A 118 -7.90 9.77 0.71
N ALA A 119 -6.80 9.05 0.46
CA ALA A 119 -6.56 8.39 -0.83
C ALA A 119 -7.65 7.36 -1.15
N SER A 120 -7.99 6.51 -0.18
CA SER A 120 -9.03 5.50 -0.32
C SER A 120 -10.39 6.12 -0.64
N ASN A 121 -10.82 7.14 0.10
CA ASN A 121 -12.11 7.80 -0.15
C ASN A 121 -12.18 8.41 -1.55
N ILE A 122 -11.11 9.09 -1.99
CA ILE A 122 -11.05 9.69 -3.33
C ILE A 122 -11.13 8.61 -4.42
N VAL A 123 -10.33 7.55 -4.32
CA VAL A 123 -10.34 6.44 -5.28
C VAL A 123 -11.72 5.79 -5.32
N THR A 124 -12.28 5.49 -4.16
CA THR A 124 -13.61 4.86 -4.02
C THR A 124 -14.70 5.72 -4.65
N ASP A 125 -14.68 7.03 -4.42
CA ASP A 125 -15.66 7.96 -4.99
C ASP A 125 -15.54 8.12 -6.51
N ILE A 126 -14.33 8.01 -7.06
CA ILE A 126 -14.13 8.05 -8.51
C ILE A 126 -14.63 6.75 -9.13
N VAL A 127 -14.25 5.59 -8.58
CA VAL A 127 -14.63 4.28 -9.12
C VAL A 127 -16.13 4.02 -8.99
N ARG A 128 -16.78 4.47 -7.91
CA ARG A 128 -18.24 4.38 -7.77
C ARG A 128 -19.00 5.03 -8.94
N LYS A 129 -18.40 6.01 -9.61
CA LYS A 129 -18.98 6.67 -10.80
C LYS A 129 -18.60 6.00 -12.12
N ASN A 130 -17.76 4.96 -12.08
CA ASN A 130 -17.30 4.20 -13.23
C ASN A 130 -17.39 2.69 -12.97
N PRO A 131 -18.58 2.08 -13.13
CA PRO A 131 -18.83 0.68 -12.77
C PRO A 131 -18.05 -0.35 -13.60
N LYS A 132 -17.34 0.08 -14.65
CA LYS A 132 -16.46 -0.80 -15.45
C LYS A 132 -15.15 -1.14 -14.74
N ILE A 133 -14.74 -0.31 -13.77
CA ILE A 133 -13.49 -0.48 -13.04
C ILE A 133 -13.78 -1.27 -11.76
N LYS A 134 -13.11 -2.41 -11.58
CA LYS A 134 -13.16 -3.14 -10.31
C LYS A 134 -12.34 -2.43 -9.25
N LEU A 135 -12.83 -2.44 -8.01
CA LEU A 135 -12.12 -1.86 -6.86
C LEU A 135 -11.86 -2.92 -5.80
N TRP A 136 -10.58 -3.17 -5.53
CA TRP A 136 -10.17 -4.10 -4.48
C TRP A 136 -9.48 -3.33 -3.36
N TYR A 137 -9.93 -3.57 -2.13
CA TYR A 137 -9.24 -3.11 -0.95
C TYR A 137 -8.26 -4.16 -0.47
N VAL A 138 -7.03 -3.75 -0.15
CA VAL A 138 -6.13 -4.60 0.64
C VAL A 138 -6.68 -4.76 2.05
N SER A 139 -6.59 -5.96 2.59
CA SER A 139 -7.13 -6.27 3.92
C SER A 139 -6.34 -7.38 4.59
N TYR A 140 -6.61 -7.63 5.86
CA TYR A 140 -6.13 -8.79 6.59
C TYR A 140 -7.30 -9.48 7.31
N PRO A 141 -7.31 -10.82 7.39
CA PRO A 141 -8.27 -11.53 8.23
C PRO A 141 -8.02 -11.20 9.71
N LYS A 142 -9.09 -11.21 10.52
CA LYS A 142 -9.03 -10.92 11.98
C LYS A 142 -7.90 -11.65 12.71
N ARG A 143 -7.66 -12.92 12.36
CA ARG A 143 -6.58 -13.73 12.96
C ARG A 143 -5.18 -13.14 12.73
N ILE A 144 -4.91 -12.54 11.56
CA ILE A 144 -3.62 -11.91 11.27
C ILE A 144 -3.55 -10.56 11.99
N LEU A 145 -4.62 -9.78 11.95
CA LEU A 145 -4.72 -8.50 12.65
C LEU A 145 -4.47 -8.62 14.15
N ASN A 146 -4.94 -9.71 14.78
CA ASN A 146 -4.71 -9.99 16.20
C ASN A 146 -3.26 -10.37 16.54
N LEU A 147 -2.44 -10.71 15.54
CA LEU A 147 -1.05 -11.15 15.72
C LEU A 147 -0.03 -10.06 15.38
N ILE A 148 -0.43 -9.01 14.69
CA ILE A 148 0.44 -7.92 14.25
C ILE A 148 0.11 -6.63 14.99
N THR A 149 1.09 -5.74 15.11
CA THR A 149 0.88 -4.39 15.62
C THR A 149 0.82 -3.43 14.45
N LEU A 150 -0.27 -2.67 14.33
CA LEU A 150 -0.39 -1.61 13.31
C LEU A 150 0.00 -0.25 13.92
N PRO A 151 0.41 0.74 13.11
CA PRO A 151 0.84 2.06 13.61
C PRO A 151 -0.36 2.94 14.01
N GLU A 152 -1.19 2.48 14.93
CA GLU A 152 -2.44 3.13 15.33
C GLU A 152 -2.22 4.50 15.99
N LYS A 153 -1.00 4.80 16.47
CA LYS A 153 -0.63 6.13 16.97
C LYS A 153 -0.81 7.25 15.93
N MET A 154 -0.87 6.91 14.64
CA MET A 154 -1.05 7.84 13.53
C MET A 154 -2.52 8.14 13.23
N THR A 155 -3.48 7.44 13.86
CA THR A 155 -4.90 7.62 13.56
C THR A 155 -5.46 8.93 14.09
N LYS A 156 -6.35 9.56 13.32
CA LYS A 156 -7.21 10.68 13.78
C LYS A 156 -8.61 10.22 14.19
N ASP A 157 -9.06 9.06 13.73
CA ASP A 157 -10.38 8.51 14.01
C ASP A 157 -10.25 7.26 14.87
N LYS A 158 -10.72 7.31 16.13
CA LYS A 158 -10.66 6.16 17.05
C LYS A 158 -11.67 5.05 16.67
N ASN A 159 -12.67 5.35 15.85
CA ASN A 159 -13.69 4.40 15.41
C ASN A 159 -13.34 3.71 14.08
N TYR A 160 -12.13 3.88 13.58
CA TYR A 160 -11.70 3.33 12.28
C TYR A 160 -11.91 1.80 12.18
N ILE A 161 -11.80 1.07 13.30
CA ILE A 161 -12.01 -0.40 13.36
C ILE A 161 -13.42 -0.78 12.90
N GLN A 162 -14.44 0.01 13.22
CA GLN A 162 -15.84 -0.24 12.82
C GLN A 162 -16.03 -0.07 11.31
N LYS A 163 -15.19 0.75 10.68
CA LYS A 163 -15.19 1.01 9.24
C LYS A 163 -14.30 0.03 8.47
N ARG A 164 -13.47 -0.75 9.18
CA ARG A 164 -12.49 -1.67 8.57
C ARG A 164 -13.20 -2.81 7.85
N THR A 165 -12.85 -3.01 6.59
CA THR A 165 -13.33 -4.14 5.77
C THR A 165 -12.46 -5.39 5.99
N TYR A 166 -13.10 -6.55 5.94
CA TYR A 166 -12.44 -7.86 6.04
C TYR A 166 -12.45 -8.57 4.69
N PRO A 167 -11.49 -9.47 4.43
CA PRO A 167 -11.31 -10.03 3.09
C PRO A 167 -12.54 -10.82 2.61
N SER A 168 -12.97 -10.57 1.36
CA SER A 168 -13.91 -11.44 0.63
C SER A 168 -13.18 -12.49 -0.21
N MET A 169 -11.88 -12.30 -0.44
CA MET A 169 -11.04 -13.20 -1.23
C MET A 169 -9.62 -13.28 -0.68
N LYS A 170 -8.93 -14.35 -1.06
CA LYS A 170 -7.51 -14.57 -0.80
C LYS A 170 -6.85 -15.12 -2.06
N ILE A 171 -5.64 -14.66 -2.35
CA ILE A 171 -4.88 -15.04 -3.54
C ILE A 171 -3.59 -15.71 -3.11
N LEU A 172 -3.33 -16.93 -3.61
CA LEU A 172 -2.05 -17.59 -3.44
C LEU A 172 -0.99 -16.91 -4.30
N ILE A 173 0.03 -16.32 -3.66
CA ILE A 173 1.09 -15.56 -4.35
C ILE A 173 2.20 -16.46 -4.91
N GLY A 174 2.27 -17.71 -4.43
CA GLY A 174 3.26 -18.70 -4.86
C GLY A 174 4.69 -18.38 -4.44
N ILE A 175 5.63 -19.28 -4.73
CA ILE A 175 7.02 -19.16 -4.27
C ILE A 175 7.71 -17.91 -4.82
N ASN A 176 7.49 -17.57 -6.09
CA ASN A 176 8.05 -16.37 -6.70
C ASN A 176 7.48 -15.09 -6.08
N GLY A 177 6.18 -15.06 -5.78
CA GLY A 177 5.56 -13.94 -5.06
C GLY A 177 6.15 -13.77 -3.67
N ILE A 178 6.37 -14.86 -2.92
CA ILE A 178 7.02 -14.84 -1.60
C ILE A 178 8.45 -14.31 -1.70
N ILE A 179 9.26 -14.83 -2.63
CA ILE A 179 10.66 -14.42 -2.81
C ILE A 179 10.74 -12.93 -3.16
N ASN A 180 9.92 -12.46 -4.09
CA ASN A 180 9.95 -11.07 -4.52
C ASN A 180 9.41 -10.13 -3.43
N LYS A 181 8.41 -10.56 -2.67
CA LYS A 181 7.93 -9.85 -1.48
C LYS A 181 9.04 -9.68 -0.44
N ILE A 182 9.76 -10.76 -0.10
CA ILE A 182 10.93 -10.69 0.79
C ILE A 182 11.96 -9.70 0.24
N ARG A 183 12.34 -9.81 -1.04
CA ARG A 183 13.33 -8.92 -1.65
C ARG A 183 12.91 -7.45 -1.60
N ALA A 184 11.64 -7.15 -1.87
CA ALA A 184 11.12 -5.78 -1.88
C ALA A 184 11.01 -5.19 -0.48
N VAL A 185 10.53 -5.97 0.50
CA VAL A 185 10.53 -5.56 1.92
C VAL A 185 11.94 -5.19 2.40
N TYR A 186 12.96 -5.96 2.00
CA TYR A 186 14.36 -5.66 2.33
C TYR A 186 14.98 -4.56 1.44
N ALA A 187 14.30 -4.12 0.37
CA ALA A 187 14.70 -2.95 -0.41
C ALA A 187 14.44 -1.65 0.35
N TYR A 188 13.37 -1.59 1.14
CA TYR A 188 13.04 -0.48 2.04
C TYR A 188 13.87 -0.52 3.33
N LYS A 189 15.16 -0.21 3.23
CA LYS A 189 16.06 -0.20 4.38
C LYS A 189 15.64 0.85 5.41
N SER A 190 15.18 2.00 4.96
CA SER A 190 14.71 3.08 5.82
C SER A 190 13.51 2.68 6.69
N GLN A 191 12.66 1.77 6.19
CA GLN A 191 11.43 1.33 6.86
C GLN A 191 11.55 -0.02 7.56
N LYS A 192 12.73 -0.65 7.53
CA LYS A 192 12.96 -1.98 8.13
C LYS A 192 12.55 -2.03 9.61
N ALA A 193 12.88 -1.00 10.39
CA ALA A 193 12.51 -0.92 11.80
C ALA A 193 10.98 -0.89 11.98
N SER A 194 10.28 -0.12 11.14
CA SER A 194 8.81 -0.05 11.15
C SER A 194 8.17 -1.42 10.86
N PHE A 195 8.67 -2.15 9.85
CA PHE A 195 8.19 -3.50 9.58
C PHE A 195 8.43 -4.47 10.75
N GLN A 196 9.57 -4.35 11.44
CA GLN A 196 9.88 -5.20 12.60
C GLN A 196 9.04 -4.84 13.82
N GLU A 197 8.69 -3.57 14.01
CA GLU A 197 7.79 -3.14 15.09
C GLU A 197 6.40 -3.75 14.97
N GLY A 198 5.93 -4.03 13.75
CA GLY A 198 4.63 -4.64 13.50
C GLY A 198 4.55 -6.15 13.77
N LEU A 199 5.66 -6.82 14.09
CA LEU A 199 5.72 -8.27 14.27
C LEU A 199 5.66 -8.69 15.75
N PRO A 200 5.06 -9.86 16.06
CA PRO A 200 4.87 -10.30 17.46
C PRO A 200 6.17 -10.68 18.17
N TYR A 201 7.13 -11.32 17.47
CA TYR A 201 8.41 -11.72 18.04
C TYR A 201 9.57 -11.10 17.25
N LYS A 202 10.06 -9.96 17.72
CA LYS A 202 11.05 -9.12 17.02
C LYS A 202 12.40 -9.79 16.74
N PHE A 203 12.74 -10.87 17.46
CA PHE A 203 13.95 -11.65 17.23
C PHE A 203 13.85 -12.59 16.02
N ILE A 204 12.63 -12.91 15.57
CA ILE A 204 12.42 -13.73 14.38
C ILE A 204 12.63 -12.87 13.14
N PRO A 205 13.44 -13.33 12.15
CA PRO A 205 13.67 -12.56 10.93
C PRO A 205 12.40 -12.30 10.13
N LEU A 206 12.28 -11.11 9.55
CA LEU A 206 11.13 -10.67 8.76
C LEU A 206 10.80 -11.62 7.59
N TRP A 207 11.83 -12.17 6.93
CA TRP A 207 11.63 -13.14 5.85
C TRP A 207 10.84 -14.38 6.32
N PHE A 208 11.04 -14.85 7.55
CA PHE A 208 10.38 -16.04 8.08
C PHE A 208 8.88 -15.81 8.19
N TYR A 209 8.45 -14.68 8.76
CA TYR A 209 7.04 -14.30 8.82
C TYR A 209 6.38 -14.23 7.45
N ILE A 210 7.08 -13.66 6.46
CA ILE A 210 6.56 -13.56 5.09
C ILE A 210 6.34 -14.97 4.51
N THR A 211 7.21 -15.94 4.79
CA THR A 211 7.02 -17.33 4.30
C THR A 211 5.82 -18.05 4.93
N LEU A 212 5.41 -17.65 6.14
CA LEU A 212 4.24 -18.24 6.83
C LEU A 212 2.90 -17.76 6.27
N ILE A 213 2.90 -16.72 5.42
CA ILE A 213 1.69 -16.09 4.87
C ILE A 213 1.72 -16.22 3.34
N PRO A 214 1.35 -17.40 2.79
CA PRO A 214 1.42 -17.63 1.34
C PRO A 214 0.24 -17.01 0.57
N TYR A 215 -0.68 -16.36 1.28
CA TYR A 215 -1.85 -15.70 0.70
C TYR A 215 -1.84 -14.21 0.98
N GLU A 216 -2.23 -13.41 0.00
CA GLU A 216 -2.60 -12.01 0.19
C GLU A 216 -4.11 -11.87 0.09
N TYR A 217 -4.65 -10.91 0.82
CA TYR A 217 -6.07 -10.85 1.14
C TYR A 217 -6.66 -9.54 0.66
N PHE A 218 -7.83 -9.64 0.04
CA PHE A 218 -8.49 -8.50 -0.56
C PHE A 218 -10.00 -8.54 -0.29
N TYR A 219 -10.62 -7.37 -0.32
CA TYR A 219 -12.07 -7.21 -0.34
C TYR A 219 -12.47 -6.57 -1.67
N GLU A 220 -13.31 -7.25 -2.44
CA GLU A 220 -13.88 -6.69 -3.67
C GLU A 220 -15.07 -5.78 -3.31
N LYS A 221 -14.94 -4.49 -3.63
CA LYS A 221 -16.01 -3.52 -3.42
C LYS A 221 -16.96 -3.55 -4.61
N ASN A 222 -18.17 -4.06 -4.36
CA ASN A 222 -19.31 -3.97 -5.27
C ASN A 222 -19.83 -2.54 -5.42
#